data_AF-A0A3B4YIL7-F1
#
_entry.id   AF-A0A3B4YIL7-F1
#
_cell.length_a   1.000
_cell.length_b   1.000
_cell.length_c   1.000
_cell.angle_alpha   90.00
_cell.angle_beta   90.00
_cell.angle_gamma   90.00
#
_symmetry.space_group_name_H-M   'P 1'
#
loop_
_entity.id
_entity.type
_entity.pdbx_description
1 polymer ?
#
loop_
_entity_poly.entity_id
_entity_poly.type
_entity_poly.pdbx_seq_one_letter_code
_entity_poly.pdbx_strand_id
1 'polypeptide(L)'
;FHQLAAAASRAAEKLMDEYLKSLGLHRKKIAKDGSCLFRAVAEQVLHCQSLHTKVRAKCVEFLKQNRETYEKERRRSMNVEDESPRRRHQAGHPSLSLSLCRRDFLIYQEPGRTPVQITNNNFKDKVHLCFLNGNHYDSVYRISHIKNAALCQSILYEVLYDGVFKVDRNSLGACQRLPRSNDLLSDDSMAFCNSSDESDLDANEISELTEGRGRGRLLPERVRRSLNPTLFRNIEYDVWHKSKRAQQKIDYCIAAGMQYTAGDRCQVRLEGRHYNATIKEVPPNSNKVVVYIEELGNRLVTHTHTHTHTH
;
A
#
# COMPACT_ATOMS: atom_id res chain seq x y z
N PHE A 1 -13.14 -22.58 6.51
CA PHE A 1 -12.28 -21.96 7.53
C PHE A 1 -11.73 -20.58 7.13
N HIS A 2 -10.99 -20.44 6.02
CA HIS A 2 -10.41 -19.13 5.60
C HIS A 2 -11.43 -17.99 5.45
N GLN A 3 -12.60 -18.25 4.87
CA GLN A 3 -13.62 -17.23 4.64
C GLN A 3 -14.28 -16.72 5.94
N LEU A 4 -14.45 -17.60 6.93
CA LEU A 4 -14.96 -17.26 8.27
C LEU A 4 -13.94 -16.44 9.06
N ALA A 5 -12.65 -16.82 9.03
CA ALA A 5 -11.59 -16.04 9.66
C ALA A 5 -11.45 -14.64 9.02
N ALA A 6 -11.58 -14.54 7.69
CA ALA A 6 -11.56 -13.26 6.99
C ALA A 6 -12.81 -12.39 7.27
N ALA A 7 -13.97 -12.99 7.52
CA ALA A 7 -15.18 -12.27 7.92
C ALA A 7 -15.05 -11.74 9.36
N ALA A 8 -14.58 -12.58 10.29
CA ALA A 8 -14.32 -12.18 11.68
C ALA A 8 -13.29 -11.06 11.78
N SER A 9 -12.19 -11.16 11.01
CA SER A 9 -11.18 -10.10 10.91
C SER A 9 -11.76 -8.78 10.40
N ARG A 10 -12.60 -8.80 9.36
CA ARG A 10 -13.28 -7.60 8.85
C ARG A 10 -14.24 -6.98 9.87
N ALA A 11 -14.97 -7.80 10.63
CA ALA A 11 -15.84 -7.31 11.68
C ALA A 11 -15.04 -6.64 12.82
N ALA A 12 -13.94 -7.25 13.24
CA ALA A 12 -13.04 -6.67 14.24
C ALA A 12 -12.41 -5.35 13.77
N GLU A 13 -11.97 -5.27 12.50
CA GLU A 13 -11.48 -4.03 11.89
C GLU A 13 -12.55 -2.93 11.93
N LYS A 14 -13.80 -3.24 11.58
CA LYS A 14 -14.90 -2.28 11.58
C LYS A 14 -15.20 -1.75 12.99
N LEU A 15 -15.27 -2.62 14.00
CA LEU A 15 -15.47 -2.21 15.40
C LEU A 15 -14.34 -1.30 15.88
N MET A 16 -13.10 -1.59 15.47
CA MET A 16 -11.96 -0.75 15.80
C MET A 16 -12.05 0.63 15.13
N ASP A 17 -12.46 0.68 13.86
CA ASP A 17 -12.62 1.92 13.12
C ASP A 17 -13.73 2.79 13.72
N GLU A 18 -14.85 2.20 14.14
CA GLU A 18 -15.94 2.89 14.84
C GLU A 18 -15.49 3.45 16.19
N TYR A 19 -14.72 2.67 16.96
CA TYR A 19 -14.14 3.12 18.21
C TYR A 19 -13.16 4.27 18.02
N LEU A 20 -12.21 4.16 17.08
CA LEU A 20 -11.27 5.24 16.80
C LEU A 20 -12.01 6.50 16.33
N LYS A 21 -13.06 6.34 15.50
CA LYS A 21 -13.89 7.45 15.06
C LYS A 21 -14.58 8.16 16.22
N SER A 22 -15.07 7.44 17.22
CA SER A 22 -15.69 8.05 18.41
C SER A 22 -14.70 8.86 19.25
N LEU A 23 -13.39 8.55 19.15
CA LEU A 23 -12.30 9.32 19.75
C LEU A 23 -11.80 10.49 18.87
N GLY A 24 -12.41 10.74 17.71
CA GLY A 24 -11.93 11.74 16.75
C GLY A 24 -10.67 11.31 15.98
N LEU A 25 -10.42 10.01 15.90
CA LEU A 25 -9.27 9.39 15.25
C LEU A 25 -9.69 8.59 14.02
N HIS A 26 -8.72 8.31 13.15
CA HIS A 26 -8.88 7.53 11.93
C HIS A 26 -7.69 6.59 11.77
N ARG A 27 -7.97 5.32 11.47
CA ARG A 27 -6.96 4.32 11.14
C ARG A 27 -6.63 4.41 9.65
N LYS A 28 -5.39 4.79 9.31
CA LYS A 28 -4.84 4.71 7.95
C LYS A 28 -4.23 3.32 7.76
N LYS A 29 -4.71 2.58 6.76
CA LYS A 29 -4.23 1.21 6.51
C LYS A 29 -2.77 1.19 6.04
N ILE A 30 -2.01 0.22 6.55
CA ILE A 30 -0.62 -0.04 6.20
C ILE A 30 -0.55 -1.36 5.42
N ALA A 31 0.44 -1.48 4.52
CA ALA A 31 0.71 -2.71 3.81
C ALA A 31 0.77 -3.92 4.77
N LYS A 32 -0.03 -4.96 4.50
CA LYS A 32 -0.11 -6.19 5.31
C LYS A 32 1.05 -7.15 4.98
N ASP A 33 2.27 -6.71 5.25
CA ASP A 33 3.50 -7.49 5.10
C ASP A 33 4.28 -7.62 6.42
N GLY A 34 5.35 -8.42 6.41
CA GLY A 34 6.23 -8.62 7.58
C GLY A 34 7.00 -7.38 8.02
N SER A 35 6.81 -6.23 7.37
CA SER A 35 7.39 -4.93 7.74
C SER A 35 6.36 -3.93 8.23
N CYS A 36 5.10 -4.32 8.44
CA CYS A 36 4.01 -3.41 8.81
C CYS A 36 4.32 -2.49 10.00
N LEU A 37 4.98 -2.99 11.06
CA LEU A 37 5.43 -2.16 12.17
C LEU A 37 6.37 -1.03 11.71
N PHE A 38 7.43 -1.37 10.98
CA PHE A 38 8.40 -0.37 10.50
C PHE A 38 7.76 0.60 9.50
N ARG A 39 6.79 0.14 8.70
CA ARG A 39 6.01 0.98 7.79
C ARG A 39 5.13 1.97 8.54
N ALA A 40 4.40 1.52 9.56
CA ALA A 40 3.56 2.38 10.38
C ALA A 40 4.39 3.42 11.15
N VAL A 41 5.58 3.04 11.60
CA VAL A 41 6.52 3.98 12.24
C VAL A 41 7.08 4.97 11.22
N ALA A 42 7.51 4.51 10.03
CA ALA A 42 7.98 5.39 8.97
C ALA A 42 6.89 6.38 8.50
N GLU A 43 5.64 5.94 8.42
CA GLU A 43 4.48 6.76 8.15
C GLU A 43 4.31 7.88 9.19
N GLN A 44 4.30 7.53 10.48
CA GLN A 44 4.10 8.50 11.55
C GLN A 44 5.31 9.44 11.75
N VAL A 45 6.52 8.96 11.41
CA VAL A 45 7.77 9.68 11.72
C VAL A 45 8.33 10.45 10.54
N LEU A 46 8.21 9.89 9.34
CA LEU A 46 8.81 10.38 8.09
C LEU A 46 7.74 10.69 7.03
N HIS A 47 6.45 10.50 7.32
CA HIS A 47 5.33 10.73 6.41
C HIS A 47 5.40 9.90 5.12
N CYS A 48 6.09 8.74 5.15
CA CYS A 48 6.19 7.85 4.00
C CYS A 48 6.49 6.40 4.40
N GLN A 49 5.62 5.45 4.04
CA GLN A 49 5.82 4.03 4.40
C GLN A 49 6.99 3.41 3.65
N SER A 50 7.30 3.88 2.44
CA SER A 50 8.42 3.38 1.63
C SER A 50 9.78 3.47 2.34
N LEU A 51 9.92 4.38 3.31
CA LEU A 51 11.13 4.57 4.11
C LEU A 51 11.28 3.57 5.27
N HIS A 52 10.41 2.56 5.38
CA HIS A 52 10.45 1.53 6.43
C HIS A 52 11.79 0.79 6.53
N THR A 53 12.49 0.61 5.41
CA THR A 53 13.82 -0.02 5.39
C THR A 53 14.86 0.83 6.12
N LYS A 54 14.79 2.16 5.99
CA LYS A 54 15.65 3.10 6.73
C LYS A 54 15.38 3.05 8.23
N VAL A 55 14.11 3.01 8.61
CA VAL A 55 13.70 2.84 10.03
C VAL A 55 14.25 1.53 10.57
N ARG A 56 14.02 0.42 9.86
CA ARG A 56 14.53 -0.90 10.24
C ARG A 56 16.05 -0.92 10.37
N ALA A 57 16.78 -0.33 9.42
CA ALA A 57 18.23 -0.25 9.45
C ALA A 57 18.74 0.50 10.69
N LYS A 58 18.17 1.68 10.98
CA LYS A 58 18.50 2.45 12.19
C LYS A 58 18.21 1.67 13.47
N CYS A 59 17.09 0.93 13.51
CA CYS A 59 16.76 0.09 14.65
C CYS A 59 17.81 -1.02 14.86
N VAL A 60 18.22 -1.69 13.79
CA VAL A 60 19.26 -2.74 13.84
C VAL A 60 20.60 -2.17 14.27
N GLU A 61 21.00 -1.02 13.74
CA GLU A 61 22.24 -0.33 14.13
C GLU A 61 22.26 0.01 15.62
N PHE A 62 21.17 0.56 16.14
CA PHE A 62 21.04 0.87 17.56
C PHE A 62 21.09 -0.39 18.45
N LEU A 63 20.42 -1.47 18.04
CA LEU A 63 20.49 -2.75 18.75
C LEU A 63 21.91 -3.33 18.76
N LYS A 64 22.68 -3.16 17.67
CA LYS A 64 24.09 -3.57 17.60
C LYS A 64 24.96 -2.76 18.56
N GLN A 65 24.76 -1.44 18.63
CA GLN A 65 25.51 -0.54 19.53
C GLN A 65 25.19 -0.77 21.01
N ASN A 66 23.97 -1.25 21.33
CA ASN A 66 23.50 -1.48 22.70
C ASN A 66 23.32 -2.96 23.03
N ARG A 67 24.11 -3.84 22.38
CA ARG A 67 23.92 -5.29 22.41
C ARG A 67 23.92 -5.86 23.83
N GLU A 68 24.85 -5.44 24.69
CA GLU A 68 24.98 -5.98 26.05
C GLU A 68 23.76 -5.64 26.92
N THR A 69 23.29 -4.39 26.84
CA THR A 69 22.07 -3.93 27.55
C THR A 69 20.85 -4.73 27.10
N TYR A 70 20.68 -4.87 25.78
CA TYR A 70 19.57 -5.64 25.20
C TYR A 70 19.58 -7.10 25.63
N GLU A 71 20.74 -7.76 25.57
CA GLU A 71 20.84 -9.16 25.98
C GLU A 71 20.57 -9.37 27.47
N LYS A 72 20.95 -8.40 28.32
CA LYS A 72 20.68 -8.43 29.77
C LYS A 72 19.19 -8.28 30.08
N GLU A 73 18.48 -7.42 29.35
CA GLU A 73 17.03 -7.26 29.45
C GLU A 73 16.29 -8.53 28.97
N ARG A 74 16.68 -9.06 27.81
CA ARG A 74 16.11 -10.30 27.26
C ARG A 74 16.27 -11.50 28.20
N ARG A 75 17.44 -11.65 28.84
CA ARG A 75 17.68 -12.74 29.82
C ARG A 75 16.77 -12.59 31.05
N ARG A 76 16.50 -11.36 31.51
CA ARG A 76 15.57 -11.11 32.62
C ARG A 76 14.11 -11.39 32.27
N SER A 77 13.70 -11.17 31.02
CA SER A 77 12.32 -11.44 30.60
C SER A 77 11.98 -12.92 30.44
N MET A 78 12.97 -13.80 30.24
CA MET A 78 12.73 -15.25 30.08
C MET A 78 12.58 -16.00 31.41
N ASN A 79 12.97 -15.41 32.55
CA ASN A 79 12.97 -16.07 33.86
C ASN A 79 11.66 -15.88 34.66
N VAL A 80 10.59 -15.42 34.02
CA VAL A 80 9.29 -15.17 34.68
C VAL A 80 8.22 -15.88 33.84
N GLU A 81 7.57 -16.90 34.41
CA GLU A 81 6.56 -17.78 33.79
C GLU A 81 5.20 -17.09 33.49
N ASP A 82 5.20 -15.79 33.15
CA ASP A 82 3.97 -15.03 32.90
C ASP A 82 3.82 -14.67 31.41
N GLU A 83 2.97 -15.41 30.69
CA GLU A 83 2.64 -15.23 29.26
C GLU A 83 1.63 -14.08 29.00
N SER A 84 1.70 -12.97 29.73
CA SER A 84 0.77 -11.86 29.49
C SER A 84 0.96 -11.21 28.10
N PRO A 85 -0.11 -10.80 27.40
CA PRO A 85 -0.01 -10.13 26.08
C PRO A 85 0.87 -8.87 26.10
N ARG A 86 0.99 -8.21 27.25
CA ARG A 86 1.89 -7.08 27.50
C ARG A 86 3.37 -7.48 27.36
N ARG A 87 3.75 -8.69 27.80
CA ARG A 87 5.11 -9.20 27.62
C ARG A 87 5.36 -9.72 26.21
N ARG A 88 4.40 -10.24 25.44
CA ARG A 88 4.64 -10.54 24.00
C ARG A 88 5.06 -9.31 23.19
N HIS A 89 4.48 -8.14 23.51
CA HIS A 89 4.86 -6.85 22.92
C HIS A 89 6.19 -6.31 23.45
N GLN A 90 6.68 -6.79 24.60
CA GLN A 90 8.03 -6.54 25.10
C GLN A 90 9.04 -7.58 24.58
N ALA A 91 8.71 -8.88 24.51
CA ALA A 91 9.62 -9.98 24.21
C ALA A 91 10.08 -10.02 22.75
N GLY A 92 9.34 -9.40 21.83
CA GLY A 92 9.95 -8.74 20.69
C GLY A 92 10.15 -7.29 21.09
N HIS A 93 11.38 -6.82 21.29
CA HIS A 93 11.66 -5.44 21.72
C HIS A 93 11.97 -4.53 20.51
N PRO A 94 10.97 -3.95 19.81
CA PRO A 94 11.13 -2.69 19.10
C PRO A 94 11.37 -1.53 20.06
N SER A 95 10.97 -1.62 21.34
CA SER A 95 10.87 -0.47 22.25
C SER A 95 12.18 0.28 22.49
N LEU A 96 13.33 -0.40 22.53
CA LEU A 96 14.62 0.26 22.68
C LEU A 96 15.00 1.02 21.40
N SER A 97 14.77 0.43 20.22
CA SER A 97 15.07 1.06 18.93
C SER A 97 14.11 2.19 18.53
N LEU A 98 12.88 2.15 19.05
CA LEU A 98 11.86 3.17 18.85
C LEU A 98 12.13 4.44 19.68
N SER A 99 12.94 4.34 20.75
CA SER A 99 13.41 5.49 21.52
C SER A 99 14.20 6.51 20.68
N LEU A 100 14.80 6.06 19.57
CA LEU A 100 15.47 6.92 18.59
C LEU A 100 14.52 7.99 18.01
N CYS A 101 13.21 7.74 18.02
CA CYS A 101 12.25 8.61 17.36
C CYS A 101 11.91 9.88 18.16
N ARG A 102 12.51 10.12 19.35
CA ARG A 102 12.17 11.24 20.27
C ARG A 102 10.66 11.47 20.41
N ARG A 103 9.91 10.37 20.40
CA ARG A 103 8.44 10.32 20.39
C ARG A 103 7.98 9.17 21.26
N ASP A 104 6.86 9.36 21.94
CA ASP A 104 6.25 8.29 22.72
C ASP A 104 5.30 7.43 21.90
N PHE A 105 5.21 6.15 22.21
CA PHE A 105 4.42 5.18 21.43
C PHE A 105 3.13 4.83 22.14
N LEU A 106 1.99 5.04 21.46
CA LEU A 106 0.67 4.56 21.90
C LEU A 106 0.11 3.55 20.91
N ILE A 107 -0.39 2.44 21.45
CA ILE A 107 -0.97 1.37 20.65
C ILE A 107 -2.41 1.13 21.09
N TYR A 108 -3.34 1.31 20.17
CA TYR A 108 -4.72 0.90 20.34
C TYR A 108 -4.86 -0.58 19.96
N GLN A 109 -5.42 -1.40 20.85
CA GLN A 109 -5.47 -2.87 20.67
C GLN A 109 -6.89 -3.43 20.78
N GLU A 110 -7.74 -2.82 21.61
CA GLU A 110 -9.09 -3.29 21.87
C GLU A 110 -10.08 -2.12 21.86
N PRO A 111 -11.22 -2.24 21.16
CA PRO A 111 -12.29 -1.25 21.22
C PRO A 111 -12.75 -0.99 22.66
N GLY A 112 -12.96 0.28 23.01
CA GLY A 112 -13.43 0.68 24.34
C GLY A 112 -12.36 0.71 25.44
N ARG A 113 -11.14 0.20 25.19
CA ARG A 113 -10.02 0.29 26.15
C ARG A 113 -9.06 1.42 25.81
N THR A 114 -8.49 2.03 26.86
CA THR A 114 -7.43 3.02 26.70
C THR A 114 -6.21 2.43 25.98
N PRO A 115 -5.53 3.18 25.10
CA PRO A 115 -4.35 2.70 24.40
C PRO A 115 -3.21 2.38 25.36
N VAL A 116 -2.40 1.38 25.01
CA VAL A 116 -1.22 1.00 25.77
C VAL A 116 -0.08 1.97 25.44
N GLN A 117 0.47 2.60 26.47
CA GLN A 117 1.69 3.41 26.36
C GLN A 117 2.90 2.48 26.44
N ILE A 118 3.64 2.35 25.34
CA ILE A 118 4.83 1.50 25.26
C ILE A 118 6.06 2.20 25.81
N THR A 119 6.14 3.51 25.59
CA THR A 119 7.19 4.37 26.14
C THR A 119 6.55 5.50 26.91
N ASN A 120 7.23 5.98 27.95
CA ASN A 120 6.78 7.08 28.78
C ASN A 120 7.94 8.02 29.08
N ASN A 121 8.55 8.55 28.01
CA ASN A 121 9.68 9.47 28.10
C ASN A 121 9.24 10.93 28.24
N ASN A 122 7.93 11.17 28.30
CA ASN A 122 7.31 12.50 28.30
C ASN A 122 7.67 13.33 27.06
N PHE A 123 7.81 12.68 25.90
CA PHE A 123 7.97 13.41 24.65
C PHE A 123 6.65 14.10 24.26
N LYS A 124 6.78 15.33 23.71
CA LYS A 124 5.62 16.11 23.25
C LYS A 124 4.87 15.40 22.12
N ASP A 125 5.64 14.87 21.18
CA ASP A 125 5.11 14.18 20.01
C ASP A 125 4.97 12.69 20.30
N LYS A 126 3.92 12.08 19.75
CA LYS A 126 3.60 10.67 19.96
C LYS A 126 3.31 9.98 18.65
N VAL A 127 3.75 8.73 18.54
CA VAL A 127 3.43 7.80 17.45
C VAL A 127 2.17 7.04 17.86
N HIS A 128 1.11 7.15 17.06
CA HIS A 128 -0.16 6.47 17.32
C HIS A 128 -0.33 5.29 16.36
N LEU A 129 -0.40 4.08 16.91
CA LEU A 129 -0.54 2.84 16.16
C LEU A 129 -1.81 2.10 16.55
N CYS A 130 -2.31 1.27 15.64
CA CYS A 130 -3.39 0.33 15.91
C CYS A 130 -2.87 -1.09 15.66
N PHE A 131 -3.07 -2.01 16.61
CA PHE A 131 -2.67 -3.40 16.48
C PHE A 131 -3.92 -4.28 16.30
N LEU A 132 -3.99 -4.99 15.17
CA LEU A 132 -5.14 -5.78 14.77
C LEU A 132 -4.71 -7.16 14.25
N ASN A 133 -5.65 -8.10 14.25
CA ASN A 133 -5.48 -9.45 13.68
C ASN A 133 -4.30 -10.25 14.25
N GLY A 134 -3.82 -9.89 15.45
CA GLY A 134 -2.75 -10.60 16.16
C GLY A 134 -1.33 -10.39 15.62
N ASN A 135 -1.14 -9.69 14.50
CA ASN A 135 0.18 -9.49 13.90
C ASN A 135 0.34 -8.22 13.04
N HIS A 136 -0.68 -7.37 12.94
CA HIS A 136 -0.66 -6.25 11.99
C HIS A 136 -0.74 -4.90 12.69
N TYR A 137 0.09 -3.96 12.22
CA TYR A 137 0.13 -2.59 12.71
C TYR A 137 -0.31 -1.60 11.63
N ASP A 138 -1.29 -0.77 11.98
CA ASP A 138 -1.74 0.37 11.20
C ASP A 138 -1.36 1.70 11.86
N SER A 139 -1.37 2.79 11.10
CA SER A 139 -1.17 4.14 11.64
C SER A 139 -2.50 4.77 12.07
N VAL A 140 -2.48 5.54 13.15
CA VAL A 140 -3.66 6.26 13.63
C VAL A 140 -3.40 7.76 13.55
N TYR A 141 -4.34 8.48 12.96
CA TYR A 141 -4.28 9.93 12.80
C TYR A 141 -5.51 10.59 13.39
N ARG A 142 -5.41 11.88 13.71
CA ARG A 142 -6.60 12.70 13.98
C ARG A 142 -7.43 12.82 12.71
N ILE A 143 -8.76 12.83 12.84
CA ILE A 143 -9.66 13.04 11.68
C ILE A 143 -9.34 14.35 10.95
N SER A 144 -8.98 15.41 11.67
CA SER A 144 -8.58 16.69 11.07
C SER A 144 -7.35 16.56 10.16
N HIS A 145 -6.38 15.71 10.53
CA HIS A 145 -5.21 15.44 9.69
C HIS A 145 -5.63 14.79 8.36
N ILE A 146 -6.52 13.81 8.41
CA ILE A 146 -7.04 13.13 7.21
C ILE A 146 -7.80 14.10 6.31
N LYS A 147 -8.65 14.96 6.88
CA LYS A 147 -9.36 16.00 6.11
C LYS A 147 -8.40 16.97 5.44
N ASN A 148 -7.37 17.43 6.15
CA ASN A 148 -6.36 18.31 5.58
C ASN A 148 -5.55 17.62 4.47
N ALA A 149 -5.22 16.34 4.65
CA ALA A 149 -4.52 15.56 3.64
C ALA A 149 -5.38 15.36 2.38
N ALA A 150 -6.68 15.08 2.52
CA ALA A 150 -7.62 15.00 1.40
C ALA A 150 -7.70 16.33 0.62
N LEU A 151 -7.75 17.46 1.32
CA LEU A 151 -7.72 18.79 0.69
C LEU A 151 -6.41 19.02 -0.06
N CYS A 152 -5.26 18.78 0.58
CA CYS A 152 -3.95 18.95 -0.06
C CYS A 152 -3.80 18.05 -1.31
N GLN A 153 -4.26 16.80 -1.22
CA GLN A 153 -4.30 15.87 -2.33
C GLN A 153 -5.16 16.42 -3.48
N SER A 154 -6.36 16.94 -3.20
CA SER A 154 -7.23 17.49 -4.24
C SER A 154 -6.60 18.66 -4.98
N ILE A 155 -5.92 19.56 -4.25
CA ILE A 155 -5.19 20.70 -4.82
C ILE A 155 -4.04 20.20 -5.70
N LEU A 156 -3.25 19.23 -5.22
CA LEU A 156 -2.15 18.65 -5.97
C LEU A 156 -2.63 18.03 -7.29
N TYR A 157 -3.73 17.27 -7.24
CA TYR A 157 -4.29 16.64 -8.44
C TYR A 157 -4.97 17.66 -9.37
N GLU A 158 -5.55 18.74 -8.85
CA GLU A 158 -6.02 19.85 -9.69
C GLU A 158 -4.85 20.48 -10.45
N VAL A 159 -3.76 20.85 -9.77
CA VAL A 159 -2.56 21.41 -10.40
C VAL A 159 -1.99 20.45 -11.45
N LEU A 160 -1.96 19.15 -11.16
CA LEU A 160 -1.45 18.15 -12.09
C LEU A 160 -2.34 18.00 -13.33
N TYR A 161 -3.66 17.83 -13.15
CA TYR A 161 -4.56 17.54 -14.27
C TYR A 161 -4.94 18.80 -15.07
N ASP A 162 -5.21 19.92 -14.42
CA ASP A 162 -5.52 21.21 -15.06
C ASP A 162 -4.22 21.89 -15.54
N GLY A 163 -3.29 22.08 -14.61
CA GLY A 163 -2.09 22.89 -14.84
C GLY A 163 -1.04 22.22 -15.72
N VAL A 164 -0.81 20.91 -15.56
CA VAL A 164 0.24 20.17 -16.30
C VAL A 164 -0.35 19.40 -17.48
N PHE A 165 -1.36 18.56 -17.24
CA PHE A 165 -1.95 17.71 -18.29
C PHE A 165 -2.98 18.42 -19.18
N LYS A 166 -3.34 19.66 -18.86
CA LYS A 166 -4.28 20.49 -19.65
C LYS A 166 -5.64 19.82 -19.88
N VAL A 167 -6.10 19.05 -18.91
CA VAL A 167 -7.44 18.44 -18.91
C VAL A 167 -8.49 19.53 -18.69
N ASP A 168 -9.57 19.49 -19.46
CA ASP A 168 -10.64 20.49 -19.40
C ASP A 168 -11.22 20.65 -17.98
N ARG A 169 -11.29 21.90 -17.50
CA ARG A 169 -11.79 22.21 -16.15
C ARG A 169 -13.23 21.74 -15.92
N ASN A 170 -14.08 21.70 -16.95
CA ASN A 170 -15.46 21.22 -16.78
C ASN A 170 -15.50 19.73 -16.45
N SER A 171 -14.49 18.96 -16.89
CA SER A 171 -14.35 17.54 -16.54
C SER A 171 -13.86 17.34 -15.10
N LEU A 172 -13.11 18.30 -14.55
CA LEU A 172 -12.61 18.29 -13.17
C LEU A 172 -13.67 18.71 -12.15
N GLY A 173 -14.50 19.70 -12.49
CA GLY A 173 -15.50 20.29 -11.58
C GLY A 173 -16.49 19.28 -10.99
N ALA A 174 -16.84 18.21 -11.73
CA ALA A 174 -17.72 17.14 -11.25
C ALA A 174 -17.13 16.31 -10.07
N CYS A 175 -15.81 16.40 -9.86
CA CYS A 175 -15.08 15.66 -8.82
C CYS A 175 -15.02 16.44 -7.49
N GLN A 176 -15.17 17.76 -7.54
CA GLN A 176 -15.08 18.68 -6.40
C GLN A 176 -16.45 18.81 -5.73
N ARG A 177 -16.85 17.81 -4.94
CA ARG A 177 -18.13 17.82 -4.22
C ARG A 177 -18.01 18.51 -2.86
N LEU A 178 -19.10 19.15 -2.42
CA LEU A 178 -19.23 19.58 -1.03
C LEU A 178 -19.30 18.36 -0.09
N PRO A 179 -18.60 18.38 1.06
CA PRO A 179 -18.67 17.31 2.05
C PRO A 179 -20.09 17.12 2.59
N ARG A 180 -20.57 15.87 2.60
CA ARG A 180 -21.76 15.45 3.36
C ARG A 180 -21.33 14.75 4.66
N SER A 181 -22.18 14.81 5.69
CA SER A 181 -21.87 14.27 7.03
C SER A 181 -21.59 12.76 7.06
N ASN A 182 -22.05 12.01 6.06
CA ASN A 182 -21.88 10.56 5.95
C ASN A 182 -20.76 10.13 4.98
N ASP A 183 -19.96 11.06 4.47
CA ASP A 183 -18.90 10.73 3.53
C ASP A 183 -17.76 9.97 4.21
N LEU A 184 -17.23 8.98 3.49
CA LEU A 184 -16.03 8.25 3.89
C LEU A 184 -14.84 9.22 3.85
N LEU A 185 -14.05 9.23 4.93
CA LEU A 185 -12.86 10.09 5.05
C LEU A 185 -11.67 9.58 4.26
N SER A 186 -11.62 8.27 4.01
CA SER A 186 -10.55 7.56 3.31
C SER A 186 -11.15 6.49 2.41
N ASP A 187 -10.48 6.20 1.30
CA ASP A 187 -10.89 5.16 0.36
C ASP A 187 -10.40 3.74 0.72
N ASP A 188 -9.73 3.59 1.86
CA ASP A 188 -9.21 2.33 2.40
C ASP A 188 -10.23 1.16 2.47
N SER A 189 -11.53 1.47 2.48
CA SER A 189 -12.63 0.49 2.52
C SER A 189 -13.41 0.40 1.21
N MET A 190 -13.12 1.24 0.22
CA MET A 190 -13.79 1.24 -1.07
C MET A 190 -13.26 0.11 -1.96
N ALA A 191 -14.07 -0.26 -2.97
CA ALA A 191 -13.59 -1.12 -4.05
C ALA A 191 -12.42 -0.44 -4.77
N PHE A 192 -11.44 -1.25 -5.16
CA PHE A 192 -10.29 -0.78 -5.93
C PHE A 192 -10.74 -0.17 -7.26
N CYS A 193 -10.00 0.82 -7.73
CA CYS A 193 -10.24 1.39 -9.04
C CYS A 193 -9.75 0.40 -10.10
N ASN A 194 -10.66 -0.36 -10.73
CA ASN A 194 -10.35 -1.27 -11.84
C ASN A 194 -9.88 -0.54 -13.13
N SER A 195 -9.30 0.66 -13.05
CA SER A 195 -8.68 1.28 -14.23
C SER A 195 -7.59 0.33 -14.72
N SER A 196 -7.91 -0.39 -15.79
CA SER A 196 -7.22 -1.54 -16.40
C SER A 196 -5.93 -2.00 -15.70
N ASP A 197 -5.97 -3.19 -15.09
CA ASP A 197 -4.81 -3.86 -14.48
C ASP A 197 -3.64 -4.15 -15.47
N GLU A 198 -3.79 -3.78 -16.74
CA GLU A 198 -2.84 -4.06 -17.84
C GLU A 198 -2.18 -2.80 -18.42
N SER A 199 -2.45 -1.59 -17.90
CA SER A 199 -1.64 -0.41 -18.23
C SER A 199 -0.77 -0.03 -17.02
N ASP A 200 0.51 -0.42 -17.09
CA ASP A 200 1.55 0.49 -16.64
C ASP A 200 1.28 1.85 -17.27
N LEU A 201 1.52 2.95 -16.54
CA LEU A 201 1.21 4.32 -16.92
C LEU A 201 1.52 4.60 -18.40
N ASP A 202 0.59 4.26 -19.27
CA ASP A 202 0.77 4.42 -20.70
C ASP A 202 0.47 5.90 -20.90
N ALA A 203 1.42 6.62 -21.51
CA ALA A 203 1.19 7.97 -22.01
C ALA A 203 -0.09 8.05 -22.87
N ASN A 204 -0.59 6.88 -23.32
CA ASN A 204 -1.84 6.69 -24.00
C ASN A 204 -3.12 6.98 -23.20
N GLU A 205 -3.18 6.80 -21.87
CA GLU A 205 -4.38 7.21 -21.10
C GLU A 205 -4.53 8.75 -21.11
N ILE A 206 -3.42 9.49 -21.17
CA ILE A 206 -3.41 10.97 -21.21
C ILE A 206 -3.61 11.48 -22.65
N SER A 207 -3.03 10.82 -23.66
CA SER A 207 -3.28 11.16 -25.07
C SER A 207 -4.74 10.93 -25.45
N GLU A 208 -5.35 9.85 -24.95
CA GLU A 208 -6.77 9.58 -25.14
C GLU A 208 -7.66 10.65 -24.49
N LEU A 209 -7.28 11.19 -23.32
CA LEU A 209 -7.97 12.30 -22.66
C LEU A 209 -7.87 13.62 -23.43
N THR A 210 -6.86 13.78 -24.29
CA THR A 210 -6.56 15.05 -24.99
C THR A 210 -7.01 15.07 -26.46
N GLU A 211 -7.15 13.94 -27.16
CA GLU A 211 -7.40 13.91 -28.62
C GLU A 211 -8.80 13.44 -29.10
N GLY A 212 -9.74 13.08 -28.21
CA GLY A 212 -11.04 12.52 -28.63
C GLY A 212 -12.24 13.49 -28.56
N ARG A 213 -12.72 13.98 -29.71
CA ARG A 213 -14.05 14.64 -29.83
C ARG A 213 -15.17 13.59 -29.85
N GLY A 214 -15.79 13.28 -28.71
CA GLY A 214 -17.09 12.59 -28.68
C GLY A 214 -17.39 11.76 -27.42
N ARG A 215 -18.54 12.05 -26.79
CA ARG A 215 -19.12 11.46 -25.55
C ARG A 215 -18.25 11.64 -24.29
N GLY A 216 -18.80 12.38 -23.31
CA GLY A 216 -18.10 12.84 -22.10
C GLY A 216 -17.16 11.80 -21.48
N ARG A 217 -15.85 12.01 -21.67
CA ARG A 217 -14.80 11.19 -21.06
C ARG A 217 -14.82 11.45 -19.55
N LEU A 218 -15.37 10.51 -18.80
CA LEU A 218 -15.27 10.51 -17.34
C LEU A 218 -13.82 10.22 -16.96
N LEU A 219 -13.26 11.06 -16.09
CA LEU A 219 -11.92 10.86 -15.55
C LEU A 219 -11.82 9.48 -14.88
N PRO A 220 -10.65 8.81 -14.95
CA PRO A 220 -10.45 7.55 -14.26
C PRO A 220 -10.83 7.68 -12.79
N GLU A 221 -11.48 6.65 -12.23
CA GLU A 221 -12.02 6.69 -10.87
C GLU A 221 -10.95 7.07 -9.83
N ARG A 222 -9.70 6.62 -10.02
CA ARG A 222 -8.55 6.99 -9.18
C ARG A 222 -8.28 8.50 -9.15
N VAL A 223 -8.44 9.17 -10.29
CA VAL A 223 -8.27 10.62 -10.45
C VAL A 223 -9.45 11.33 -9.82
N ARG A 224 -10.67 10.87 -10.11
CA ARG A 224 -11.91 11.41 -9.55
C ARG A 224 -11.93 11.38 -8.02
N ARG A 225 -11.45 10.29 -7.42
CA ARG A 225 -11.27 10.16 -5.96
C ARG A 225 -10.18 11.09 -5.45
N SER A 226 -9.07 11.21 -6.18
CA SER A 226 -7.94 12.04 -5.75
C SER A 226 -8.26 13.54 -5.77
N LEU A 227 -9.09 13.98 -6.73
CA LEU A 227 -9.62 15.34 -6.86
C LEU A 227 -10.72 15.69 -5.85
N ASN A 228 -11.24 14.72 -5.09
CA ASN A 228 -12.27 14.99 -4.09
C ASN A 228 -11.61 15.53 -2.80
N PRO A 229 -11.91 16.78 -2.38
CA PRO A 229 -11.28 17.39 -1.21
C PRO A 229 -11.68 16.75 0.13
N THR A 230 -12.66 15.86 0.13
CA THR A 230 -13.22 15.24 1.35
C THR A 230 -12.84 13.77 1.51
N LEU A 231 -12.23 13.18 0.47
CA LEU A 231 -11.86 11.78 0.42
C LEU A 231 -10.34 11.66 0.28
N PHE A 232 -9.69 11.22 1.34
CA PHE A 232 -8.27 10.90 1.30
C PHE A 232 -8.05 9.57 0.55
N ARG A 233 -7.07 9.55 -0.36
CA ARG A 233 -6.66 8.34 -1.08
C ARG A 233 -5.38 7.79 -0.49
N ASN A 234 -5.40 6.54 -0.03
CA ASN A 234 -4.21 5.91 0.53
C ASN A 234 -3.34 5.29 -0.57
N ILE A 235 -2.66 6.16 -1.33
CA ILE A 235 -1.90 5.78 -2.53
C ILE A 235 -0.86 4.69 -2.26
N GLU A 236 -0.14 4.74 -1.14
CA GLU A 236 0.87 3.71 -0.81
C GLU A 236 0.23 2.33 -0.59
N TYR A 237 -0.95 2.28 0.03
CA TYR A 237 -1.69 1.05 0.23
C TYR A 237 -2.28 0.51 -1.08
N ASP A 238 -2.75 1.40 -1.96
CA ASP A 238 -3.19 1.05 -3.32
C ASP A 238 -2.07 0.41 -4.15
N VAL A 239 -0.88 1.03 -4.15
CA VAL A 239 0.31 0.53 -4.87
C VAL A 239 0.72 -0.85 -4.35
N TRP A 240 0.67 -1.03 -3.03
CA TRP A 240 0.95 -2.33 -2.42
C TRP A 240 -0.08 -3.40 -2.84
N HIS A 241 -1.37 -3.07 -2.85
CA HIS A 241 -2.42 -3.99 -3.33
C HIS A 241 -2.25 -4.37 -4.80
N LYS A 242 -1.94 -3.40 -5.67
CA LYS A 242 -1.64 -3.67 -7.10
C LYS A 242 -0.48 -4.65 -7.22
N SER A 243 0.60 -4.41 -6.47
CA SER A 243 1.77 -5.31 -6.43
C SER A 243 1.41 -6.72 -5.94
N LYS A 244 0.53 -6.83 -4.93
CA LYS A 244 0.09 -8.13 -4.41
C LYS A 244 -0.79 -8.91 -5.39
N ARG A 245 -1.67 -8.25 -6.13
CA ARG A 245 -2.46 -8.92 -7.18
C ARG A 245 -1.58 -9.37 -8.34
N ALA A 246 -0.64 -8.53 -8.78
CA ALA A 246 0.32 -8.90 -9.81
C ALA A 246 1.11 -10.15 -9.38
N GLN A 247 1.60 -10.17 -8.13
CA GLN A 247 2.27 -11.35 -7.59
C GLN A 247 1.35 -12.58 -7.52
N GLN A 248 0.10 -12.44 -7.05
CA GLN A 248 -0.86 -13.54 -7.01
C GLN A 248 -1.16 -14.11 -8.40
N LYS A 249 -1.23 -13.26 -9.42
CA LYS A 249 -1.41 -13.68 -10.82
C LYS A 249 -0.21 -14.50 -11.30
N ILE A 250 1.01 -14.05 -11.00
CA ILE A 250 2.24 -14.78 -11.30
C ILE A 250 2.26 -16.13 -10.57
N ASP A 251 2.00 -16.13 -9.26
CA ASP A 251 1.98 -17.34 -8.42
C ASP A 251 0.94 -18.35 -8.92
N TYR A 252 -0.24 -17.86 -9.35
CA TYR A 252 -1.26 -18.70 -9.96
C TYR A 252 -0.79 -19.31 -11.28
N CYS A 253 -0.20 -18.52 -12.18
CA CYS A 253 0.35 -19.04 -13.44
C CYS A 253 1.42 -20.11 -13.17
N ILE A 254 2.29 -19.88 -12.18
CA ILE A 254 3.30 -20.86 -11.76
C ILE A 254 2.64 -22.14 -11.25
N ALA A 255 1.66 -22.04 -10.35
CA ALA A 255 0.98 -23.19 -9.75
C ALA A 255 0.12 -23.96 -10.76
N ALA A 256 -0.46 -23.28 -11.75
CA ALA A 256 -1.23 -23.88 -12.84
C ALA A 256 -0.34 -24.46 -13.96
N GLY A 257 0.99 -24.37 -13.84
CA GLY A 257 1.91 -24.82 -14.88
C GLY A 257 1.90 -23.97 -16.15
N MET A 258 1.29 -22.78 -16.11
CA MET A 258 1.21 -21.81 -17.21
C MET A 258 2.50 -20.96 -17.28
N GLN A 259 3.65 -21.60 -17.26
CA GLN A 259 4.94 -20.94 -17.47
C GLN A 259 5.31 -21.03 -18.94
N TYR A 260 5.92 -19.97 -19.46
CA TYR A 260 6.49 -20.00 -20.80
C TYR A 260 7.67 -20.97 -20.87
N THR A 261 7.76 -21.69 -21.97
CA THR A 261 8.88 -22.56 -22.31
C THR A 261 9.52 -22.11 -23.62
N ALA A 262 10.80 -22.43 -23.80
CA ALA A 262 11.47 -22.18 -25.07
C ALA A 262 10.77 -22.98 -26.18
N GLY A 263 10.32 -22.27 -27.23
CA GLY A 263 9.52 -22.82 -28.32
C GLY A 263 8.07 -22.36 -28.33
N ASP A 264 7.56 -21.77 -27.25
CA ASP A 264 6.18 -21.26 -27.21
C ASP A 264 5.97 -20.09 -28.18
N ARG A 265 4.83 -20.09 -28.86
CA ARG A 265 4.37 -18.99 -29.70
C ARG A 265 3.65 -17.94 -28.84
N CYS A 266 3.97 -16.68 -29.05
CA CYS A 266 3.44 -15.54 -28.31
C CYS A 266 3.25 -14.32 -29.23
N GLN A 267 2.61 -13.27 -28.72
CA GLN A 267 2.54 -11.97 -29.39
C GLN A 267 3.22 -10.90 -28.54
N VAL A 268 3.98 -10.03 -29.18
CA VAL A 268 4.62 -8.87 -28.54
C VAL A 268 4.08 -7.57 -29.11
N ARG A 269 3.86 -6.58 -28.24
CA ARG A 269 3.43 -5.24 -28.63
C ARG A 269 4.64 -4.31 -28.72
N LEU A 270 4.94 -3.83 -29.92
CA LEU A 270 5.99 -2.83 -30.18
C LEU A 270 5.35 -1.62 -30.87
N GLU A 271 5.55 -0.44 -30.30
CA GLU A 271 5.05 0.83 -30.86
C GLU A 271 3.55 0.79 -31.24
N GLY A 272 2.74 0.09 -30.43
CA GLY A 272 1.30 -0.05 -30.64
C GLY A 272 0.87 -1.11 -31.66
N ARG A 273 1.80 -1.86 -32.27
CA ARG A 273 1.51 -2.99 -33.16
C ARG A 273 1.84 -4.32 -32.52
N HIS A 274 1.05 -5.35 -32.82
CA HIS A 274 1.29 -6.72 -32.37
C HIS A 274 2.07 -7.50 -33.42
N TYR A 275 3.10 -8.22 -32.98
CA TYR A 275 3.92 -9.08 -33.82
C TYR A 275 3.92 -10.50 -33.26
N ASN A 276 3.87 -11.49 -34.16
CA ASN A 276 4.03 -12.88 -33.78
C ASN A 276 5.51 -13.15 -33.43
N ALA A 277 5.73 -13.84 -32.32
CA ALA A 277 7.06 -14.13 -31.82
C ALA A 277 7.14 -15.53 -31.20
N THR A 278 8.34 -16.09 -31.19
CA THR A 278 8.64 -17.39 -30.56
C THR A 278 9.60 -17.18 -29.39
N ILE A 279 9.30 -17.77 -28.23
CA ILE A 279 10.14 -17.69 -27.04
C ILE A 279 11.41 -18.52 -27.27
N LYS A 280 12.57 -17.90 -27.10
CA LYS A 280 13.88 -18.55 -27.26
C LYS A 280 14.48 -18.94 -25.92
N GLU A 281 14.38 -18.05 -24.93
CA GLU A 281 14.98 -18.27 -23.61
C GLU A 281 14.07 -17.69 -22.52
N VAL A 282 13.98 -18.43 -21.41
CA VAL A 282 13.27 -18.01 -20.19
C VAL A 282 14.29 -18.05 -19.05
N PRO A 283 14.95 -16.91 -18.75
CA PRO A 283 15.91 -16.84 -17.66
C PRO A 283 15.24 -17.17 -16.32
N PRO A 284 15.86 -18.02 -15.47
CA PRO A 284 15.32 -18.32 -14.15
C PRO A 284 15.24 -17.06 -13.29
N ASN A 285 14.15 -16.90 -12.54
CA ASN A 285 13.87 -15.76 -11.65
C ASN A 285 13.75 -14.39 -12.32
N SER A 286 13.48 -14.34 -13.63
CA SER A 286 13.26 -13.10 -14.37
C SER A 286 11.81 -13.01 -14.84
N ASN A 287 11.21 -11.82 -14.74
CA ASN A 287 9.93 -11.50 -15.38
C ASN A 287 10.11 -11.09 -16.87
N LYS A 288 11.24 -11.45 -17.47
CA LYS A 288 11.59 -11.17 -18.86
C LYS A 288 11.85 -12.45 -19.61
N VAL A 289 11.40 -12.52 -20.84
CA VAL A 289 11.66 -13.59 -21.79
C VAL A 289 12.37 -13.04 -23.01
N VAL A 290 13.23 -13.85 -23.61
CA VAL A 290 13.85 -13.52 -24.89
C VAL A 290 12.99 -14.11 -25.98
N VAL A 291 12.41 -13.27 -26.82
CA VAL A 291 11.57 -13.67 -27.95
C VAL A 291 12.27 -13.38 -29.27
N TYR A 292 11.93 -14.14 -30.30
CA TYR A 292 12.32 -13.89 -31.67
C TYR A 292 11.08 -13.47 -32.47
N ILE A 293 11.11 -12.28 -33.04
CA ILE A 293 9.99 -11.74 -33.81
C ILE A 293 10.17 -12.16 -35.27
N GLU A 294 9.26 -12.98 -35.77
CA GLU A 294 9.38 -13.62 -37.09
C GLU A 294 9.42 -12.59 -38.21
N GLU A 295 8.58 -11.56 -38.11
CA GLU A 295 8.45 -10.49 -39.11
C GLU A 295 9.61 -9.50 -39.13
N LEU A 296 10.31 -9.32 -38.00
CA LEU A 296 11.40 -8.35 -37.86
C LEU A 296 12.79 -8.99 -37.91
N GLY A 297 12.87 -10.33 -37.89
CA GLY A 297 14.13 -11.08 -37.91
C GLY A 297 15.02 -10.86 -36.68
N ASN A 298 14.50 -10.26 -35.61
CA ASN A 298 15.28 -9.76 -34.48
C ASN A 298 14.86 -10.40 -33.15
N ARG A 299 15.83 -10.50 -32.23
CA ARG A 299 15.61 -10.94 -30.85
C ARG A 299 15.28 -9.74 -29.97
N LEU A 300 14.27 -9.87 -29.12
CA LEU A 300 13.86 -8.86 -28.16
C LEU A 300 13.76 -9.46 -26.77
N VAL A 301 14.23 -8.71 -25.77
CA VAL A 301 13.96 -9.01 -24.36
C VAL A 301 12.69 -8.27 -23.98
N THR A 302 11.60 -9.01 -23.74
CA THR A 302 10.30 -8.45 -23.35
C THR A 302 9.90 -8.93 -21.96
N HIS A 303 9.12 -8.12 -21.25
CA HIS A 303 8.46 -8.59 -20.03
C HIS A 303 7.38 -9.61 -20.36
N THR A 304 7.19 -10.60 -19.48
CA THR A 304 6.08 -11.55 -19.54
C THR A 304 4.79 -10.81 -19.19
N HIS A 305 4.18 -10.14 -20.17
CA HIS A 305 2.83 -9.63 -20.04
C HIS A 305 1.87 -10.66 -20.60
N THR A 306 0.95 -11.11 -19.76
CA THR A 306 -0.05 -12.14 -20.07
C THR A 306 -0.99 -11.68 -21.18
N HIS A 307 -0.73 -12.14 -22.39
CA HIS A 307 -1.78 -12.38 -23.39
C HIS A 307 -1.64 -13.81 -23.88
N THR A 308 -2.34 -14.74 -23.22
CA THR A 308 -2.61 -16.07 -23.77
C THR A 308 -3.94 -16.01 -24.50
N HIS A 309 -3.91 -15.80 -25.82
CA HIS A 309 -4.95 -16.36 -26.66
C HIS A 309 -4.58 -17.81 -26.92
N THR A 310 -5.06 -18.71 -26.07
CA THR A 310 -5.13 -20.13 -26.40
C THR A 310 -6.28 -20.30 -27.40
N HIS A 311 -5.94 -20.68 -28.62
CA HIS A 311 -6.87 -21.36 -29.53
C HIS A 311 -6.92 -22.85 -29.19
#